data_AF-A0ABD0JPY6-F1
#
_entry.id   AF-A0ABD0JPY6-F1
#
_cell.length_a   1.000
_cell.length_b   1.000
_cell.length_c   1.000
_cell.angle_alpha   90.00
_cell.angle_beta   90.00
_cell.angle_gamma   90.00
#
_symmetry.space_group_name_H-M   'P 1'
#
loop_
_entity.id
_entity.type
_entity.pdbx_description
1 polymer ?
#
loop_
_entity_poly.entity_id
_entity_poly.type
_entity_poly.pdbx_seq_one_letter_code
_entity_poly.pdbx_strand_id
1 'polypeptide(L)'
;MDHLDLCAKLRLQAVLEAEQLVANDNVLRFEESLHDVINRTVRYGNRSDPMVIYQLTLRTEPGGALFEGTVRYDETFDEIALAGDVSRINEYGKQSDCIDNFKLKKFCYCV
;
A
#
# COMPACT_ATOMS: atom_id res chain seq x y z
N MET A 1 16.80 15.90 -18.50
CA MET A 1 17.52 16.49 -17.36
C MET A 1 17.42 15.46 -16.26
N ASP A 2 18.53 14.87 -15.86
CA ASP A 2 18.49 13.73 -14.95
C ASP A 2 18.18 14.23 -13.53
N HIS A 3 17.07 13.75 -12.96
CA HIS A 3 16.63 14.17 -11.62
C HIS A 3 17.44 13.49 -10.51
N LEU A 4 18.25 12.47 -10.84
CA LEU A 4 19.12 11.80 -9.88
C LEU A 4 20.22 12.72 -9.31
N ASP A 5 20.61 13.77 -10.03
CA ASP A 5 21.65 14.70 -9.57
C ASP A 5 21.11 15.77 -8.60
N LEU A 6 19.79 15.92 -8.50
CA LEU A 6 19.12 16.93 -7.66
C LEU A 6 18.62 16.36 -6.33
N CYS A 7 18.31 15.06 -6.29
CA CYS A 7 17.68 14.41 -5.14
C CYS A 7 18.57 13.30 -4.59
N ALA A 8 18.73 13.27 -3.27
CA ALA A 8 19.38 12.17 -2.56
C ALA A 8 18.61 10.86 -2.75
N LYS A 9 19.37 9.75 -2.87
CA LYS A 9 18.79 8.41 -2.85
C LYS A 9 18.26 8.08 -1.46
N LEU A 10 16.94 7.94 -1.34
CA LEU A 10 16.28 7.54 -0.10
C LEU A 10 16.60 6.09 0.26
N ARG A 11 16.77 5.84 1.56
CA ARG A 11 16.99 4.50 2.14
C ARG A 11 15.94 4.26 3.22
N LEU A 12 15.48 3.02 3.31
CA LEU A 12 14.59 2.61 4.39
C LEU A 12 15.33 2.75 5.72
N GLN A 13 14.78 3.54 6.62
CA GLN A 13 15.27 3.67 7.99
C GLN A 13 14.51 2.74 8.93
N ALA A 14 13.18 2.70 8.84
CA ALA A 14 12.33 1.84 9.66
C ALA A 14 10.99 1.55 9.00
N VAL A 15 10.43 0.36 9.29
CA VAL A 15 9.00 0.06 9.12
C VAL A 15 8.32 0.49 10.42
N LEU A 16 7.44 1.48 10.36
CA LEU A 16 6.75 1.99 11.54
C LEU A 16 5.48 1.20 11.84
N GLU A 17 4.74 0.84 10.78
CA GLU A 17 3.47 0.13 10.90
C GLU A 17 3.27 -0.78 9.69
N ALA A 18 2.61 -1.91 9.93
CA ALA A 18 2.24 -2.89 8.92
C ALA A 18 0.91 -3.53 9.33
N GLU A 19 -0.18 -3.08 8.71
CA GLU A 19 -1.51 -3.61 8.94
C GLU A 19 -1.89 -4.58 7.84
N GLN A 20 -2.40 -5.75 8.21
CA GLN A 20 -2.89 -6.76 7.29
C GLN A 20 -4.41 -6.62 7.12
N LEU A 21 -4.85 -6.35 5.90
CA LEU A 21 -6.24 -6.33 5.51
C LEU A 21 -6.60 -7.72 4.95
N VAL A 22 -7.35 -8.49 5.74
CA VAL A 22 -7.83 -9.83 5.38
C VAL A 22 -9.34 -9.78 5.20
N ALA A 23 -9.84 -10.43 4.14
CA ALA A 23 -11.27 -10.57 3.93
C ALA A 23 -11.91 -11.49 5.00
N ASN A 24 -13.17 -11.19 5.34
CA ASN A 24 -13.92 -12.03 6.26
C ASN A 24 -14.13 -13.44 5.68
N ASP A 25 -13.97 -14.48 6.51
CA ASP A 25 -14.07 -15.88 6.08
C ASP A 25 -15.45 -16.24 5.48
N ASN A 26 -16.54 -15.62 5.95
CA ASN A 26 -17.87 -15.80 5.35
C ASN A 26 -17.93 -15.23 3.93
N VAL A 27 -17.18 -14.15 3.65
CA VAL A 27 -17.07 -13.59 2.29
C VAL A 27 -16.26 -14.53 1.41
N LEU A 28 -15.16 -15.10 1.94
CA LEU A 28 -14.30 -16.03 1.19
C LEU A 28 -14.96 -17.35 0.84
N ARG A 29 -15.97 -17.76 1.59
CA ARG A 29 -16.74 -18.99 1.37
C ARG A 29 -18.10 -18.73 0.72
N PHE A 30 -18.48 -17.50 0.44
CA PHE A 30 -19.79 -17.20 -0.11
C PHE A 30 -19.95 -17.80 -1.51
N GLU A 31 -20.96 -18.65 -1.71
CA GLU A 31 -21.33 -19.17 -3.04
C GLU A 31 -22.57 -18.48 -3.58
N GLU A 32 -23.68 -18.54 -2.84
CA GLU A 32 -24.95 -17.98 -3.29
C GLU A 32 -25.88 -17.61 -2.12
N SER A 33 -26.80 -16.68 -2.39
CA SER A 33 -27.90 -16.33 -1.48
C SER A 33 -29.20 -16.89 -2.06
N LEU A 34 -29.81 -17.84 -1.35
CA LEU A 34 -31.08 -18.42 -1.74
C LEU A 34 -32.24 -17.68 -1.08
N HIS A 35 -33.26 -17.39 -1.89
CA HIS A 35 -34.43 -16.58 -1.55
C HIS A 35 -34.08 -15.12 -1.20
N ASP A 36 -34.74 -14.17 -1.88
CA ASP A 36 -34.35 -12.75 -1.82
C ASP A 36 -35.09 -11.96 -0.72
N VAL A 37 -36.31 -12.38 -0.36
CA VAL A 37 -37.18 -11.64 0.57
C VAL A 37 -37.70 -12.48 1.74
N ILE A 38 -38.15 -13.72 1.51
CA ILE A 38 -38.67 -14.61 2.57
C ILE A 38 -37.73 -15.80 2.72
N ASN A 39 -37.34 -16.13 3.95
CA ASN A 39 -36.43 -17.24 4.28
C ASN A 39 -35.06 -17.18 3.57
N ARG A 40 -34.48 -15.97 3.50
CA ARG A 40 -33.14 -15.77 2.96
C ARG A 40 -32.13 -16.65 3.70
N THR A 41 -31.44 -17.49 2.94
CA THR A 41 -30.43 -18.41 3.46
C THR A 41 -29.18 -18.29 2.61
N VAL A 42 -28.02 -18.13 3.26
CA VAL A 42 -26.73 -18.05 2.57
C VAL A 42 -26.12 -19.45 2.50
N ARG A 43 -25.67 -19.85 1.32
CA ARG A 43 -24.86 -21.06 1.14
C ARG A 43 -23.39 -20.68 1.11
N TYR A 44 -22.62 -21.40 1.93
CA TYR A 44 -21.18 -21.31 1.98
C TYR A 44 -20.57 -22.57 1.35
N GLY A 45 -19.58 -22.38 0.48
CA GLY A 45 -18.80 -23.43 -0.15
C GLY A 45 -17.37 -23.48 0.40
N ASN A 46 -16.45 -23.87 -0.48
CA ASN A 46 -15.02 -23.91 -0.16
C ASN A 46 -14.46 -22.48 -0.05
N ARG A 47 -13.43 -22.33 0.80
CA ARG A 47 -12.72 -21.07 0.97
C ARG A 47 -11.91 -20.78 -0.30
N SER A 48 -12.12 -19.60 -0.88
CA SER A 48 -11.25 -19.05 -1.92
C SER A 48 -9.92 -18.58 -1.32
N ASP A 49 -8.82 -18.71 -2.09
CA ASP A 49 -7.53 -18.17 -1.69
C ASP A 49 -7.55 -16.64 -1.81
N PRO A 50 -7.46 -15.91 -0.68
CA PRO A 50 -7.55 -14.47 -0.70
C PRO A 50 -6.20 -13.87 -1.10
N MET A 51 -6.25 -12.83 -1.94
CA MET A 51 -5.16 -11.87 -1.99
C MET A 51 -5.07 -11.14 -0.65
N VAL A 52 -3.92 -11.18 -0.01
CA VAL A 52 -3.68 -10.45 1.24
C VAL A 52 -3.23 -9.04 0.90
N ILE A 53 -3.83 -8.04 1.54
CA ILE A 53 -3.45 -6.64 1.35
C ILE A 53 -2.73 -6.18 2.61
N TYR A 54 -1.59 -5.51 2.46
CA TYR A 54 -0.90 -4.86 3.57
C TYR A 54 -0.89 -3.35 3.36
N GLN A 55 -1.17 -2.61 4.42
CA GLN A 55 -0.95 -1.17 4.49
C GLN A 55 0.32 -0.94 5.33
N LEU A 56 1.31 -0.31 4.72
CA LEU A 56 2.63 -0.11 5.29
C LEU A 56 2.89 1.37 5.52
N THR A 57 3.41 1.71 6.69
CA THR A 57 3.98 3.02 6.98
C THR A 57 5.48 2.89 7.19
N LEU A 58 6.26 3.56 6.36
CA LEU A 58 7.72 3.48 6.31
C LEU A 58 8.34 4.84 6.62
N ARG A 59 9.46 4.84 7.34
CA ARG A 59 10.33 6.00 7.48
C ARG A 59 11.59 5.82 6.63
N THR A 60 11.97 6.83 5.87
CA THR A 60 13.21 6.85 5.09
C THR A 60 14.17 7.94 5.54
N GLU A 61 15.43 7.75 5.22
CA GLU A 61 16.50 8.74 5.34
C GLU A 61 17.17 9.02 4.00
N PRO A 62 17.69 10.24 3.74
CA PRO A 62 17.62 11.43 4.61
C PRO A 62 16.23 12.08 4.66
N GLY A 63 16.05 13.06 5.55
CA GLY A 63 14.85 13.90 5.62
C GLY A 63 13.69 13.35 6.45
N GLY A 64 13.78 12.11 6.94
CA GLY A 64 12.76 11.53 7.82
C GLY A 64 11.38 11.44 7.16
N ALA A 65 11.34 11.22 5.84
CA ALA A 65 10.09 11.13 5.11
C ALA A 65 9.29 9.92 5.60
N LEU A 66 7.99 10.14 5.84
CA LEU A 66 7.03 9.09 6.17
C LEU A 66 6.24 8.77 4.92
N PHE A 67 6.34 7.53 4.46
CA PHE A 67 5.60 7.04 3.32
C PHE A 67 4.55 6.03 3.75
N GLU A 68 3.37 6.15 3.16
CA GLU A 68 2.31 5.16 3.26
C GLU A 68 2.12 4.51 1.89
N GLY A 69 2.02 3.19 1.86
CA GLY A 69 1.78 2.43 0.65
C GLY A 69 0.95 1.20 0.93
N THR A 70 0.11 0.83 -0.04
CA THR A 70 -0.64 -0.42 0.00
C THR A 70 0.05 -1.43 -0.91
N VAL A 71 0.33 -2.63 -0.41
CA VAL A 71 0.87 -3.73 -1.21
C VAL A 71 -0.10 -4.91 -1.19
N ARG A 72 -0.16 -5.62 -2.29
CA ARG A 72 -0.90 -6.86 -2.44
C ARG A 72 0.10 -8.00 -2.47
N TYR A 73 -0.15 -9.00 -1.64
CA TYR A 73 0.60 -10.23 -1.60
C TYR A 73 -0.27 -11.37 -2.12
N ASP A 74 0.21 -12.02 -3.17
CA ASP A 74 -0.37 -13.25 -3.69
C ASP A 74 0.35 -14.44 -3.07
N GLU A 75 -0.34 -15.12 -2.14
CA GLU A 75 0.20 -16.31 -1.45
C GLU A 75 0.42 -17.49 -2.39
N THR A 76 -0.28 -17.54 -3.54
CA THR A 76 -0.21 -18.66 -4.49
C THR A 76 1.08 -18.61 -5.30
N PHE A 77 1.48 -17.41 -5.72
CA PHE A 77 2.65 -17.18 -6.57
C PHE A 77 3.86 -16.61 -5.81
N ASP A 78 3.69 -16.31 -4.52
CA ASP A 78 4.68 -15.61 -3.69
C ASP A 78 5.08 -14.25 -4.30
N GLU A 79 4.10 -13.53 -4.86
CA GLU A 79 4.31 -12.27 -5.56
C GLU A 79 3.80 -11.08 -4.74
N ILE A 80 4.59 -10.00 -4.72
CA ILE A 80 4.21 -8.73 -4.09
C ILE A 80 4.08 -7.65 -5.17
N ALA A 81 2.94 -6.99 -5.20
CA ALA A 81 2.67 -5.87 -6.10
C ALA A 81 2.22 -4.63 -5.32
N LEU A 82 2.67 -3.46 -5.75
CA LEU A 82 2.14 -2.20 -5.22
C LEU A 82 0.68 -2.02 -5.68
N ALA A 83 -0.21 -1.77 -4.74
CA ALA A 83 -1.62 -1.50 -4.99
C ALA A 83 -1.86 0.01 -4.99
N GLY A 84 -1.68 0.64 -6.16
CA GLY A 84 -1.85 2.09 -6.32
C GLY A 84 -0.53 2.85 -6.20
N ASP A 85 -0.58 4.05 -5.64
CA ASP A 85 0.57 4.95 -5.50
C ASP A 85 1.09 4.99 -4.05
N VAL A 86 2.35 5.38 -3.87
CA VAL A 86 2.95 5.66 -2.55
C VAL A 86 2.68 7.12 -2.18
N SER A 87 2.16 7.34 -0.97
CA SER A 87 1.85 8.67 -0.42
C SER A 87 2.92 9.10 0.58
N ARG A 88 3.30 10.38 0.59
CA ARG A 88 4.10 10.95 1.69
C ARG A 88 3.16 11.60 2.68
N ILE A 89 3.15 11.12 3.92
CA ILE A 89 2.16 11.48 4.95
C ILE A 89 2.66 12.54 5.94
N ASN A 90 3.92 12.98 5.83
CA ASN A 90 4.46 14.10 6.59
C ASN A 90 4.90 15.26 5.68
N GLU A 91 4.98 16.47 6.26
CA GLU A 91 5.42 17.66 5.56
C GLU A 91 6.86 17.48 5.03
N TYR A 92 7.07 17.83 3.76
CA TYR A 92 8.40 17.86 3.13
C TYR A 92 8.99 19.27 3.07
N GLY A 93 8.17 20.32 3.16
CA GLY A 93 8.62 21.72 3.20
C GLY A 93 9.65 22.01 2.11
N LYS A 94 10.81 22.53 2.54
CA LYS A 94 11.93 22.89 1.66
C LYS A 94 12.79 21.71 1.21
N GLN A 95 12.52 20.49 1.69
CA GLN A 95 13.33 19.32 1.37
C GLN A 95 13.26 18.94 -0.11
N SER A 96 12.26 19.41 -0.87
CA SER A 96 12.10 19.09 -2.30
C SER A 96 12.05 20.36 -3.17
N ASP A 97 12.68 21.46 -2.75
CA ASP A 97 12.64 22.74 -3.46
C ASP A 97 13.42 22.73 -4.79
N CYS A 98 14.40 21.84 -4.91
CA CYS A 98 15.24 21.66 -6.09
C CYS A 98 14.52 21.01 -7.29
N ILE A 99 13.29 20.51 -7.12
CA ILE A 99 12.53 19.85 -8.20
C ILE A 99 11.14 20.47 -8.36
N ASP A 100 10.77 20.87 -9.57
CA ASP A 100 9.44 21.47 -9.82
C ASP A 100 8.33 20.45 -10.08
N ASN A 101 8.70 19.19 -10.37
CA ASN A 101 7.74 18.14 -10.66
C ASN A 101 6.99 17.70 -9.39
N PHE A 102 5.73 18.09 -9.28
CA PHE A 102 4.88 17.79 -8.12
C PHE A 102 4.78 16.28 -7.80
N LYS A 103 4.81 15.40 -8.80
CA LYS A 103 4.74 13.95 -8.59
C LYS A 103 6.01 13.41 -7.95
N LEU A 104 7.16 14.01 -8.26
CA LEU A 104 8.46 13.60 -7.76
C LEU A 104 8.84 14.31 -6.46
N LYS A 105 8.25 15.48 -6.16
CA LYS A 105 8.49 16.25 -4.92
C LYS A 105 8.37 15.38 -3.67
N LYS A 106 7.35 14.52 -3.60
CA LYS A 106 7.14 13.63 -2.44
C LYS A 106 8.31 12.67 -2.19
N PHE A 107 9.08 12.31 -3.22
CA PHE A 107 10.21 11.38 -3.13
C PHE A 107 11.58 12.06 -3.07
N CYS A 108 11.64 13.39 -3.20
CA CYS A 108 12.91 14.10 -3.29
C CYS A 108 13.35 14.64 -1.92
N TYR A 109 14.65 14.49 -1.66
CA TYR A 109 15.36 15.23 -0.64
C TYR A 109 16.55 15.93 -1.33
N CYS A 110 16.58 17.25 -1.34
CA CYS A 110 17.62 18.02 -2.04
C CYS A 110 18.99 17.83 -1.39
N VAL A 111 19.99 17.66 -2.24
CA VAL A 111 21.42 17.60 -1.88
C VAL A 111 22.07 18.97 -1.86
#